data_AF-A0A8B5Y8J0-F1
#
_entry.id   AF-A0A8B5Y8J0-F1
#
_cell.length_a   1.000
_cell.length_b   1.000
_cell.length_c   1.000
_cell.angle_alpha   90.00
_cell.angle_beta   90.00
_cell.angle_gamma   90.00
#
_symmetry.space_group_name_H-M   'P 1'
#
loop_
_entity.id
_entity.type
_entity.pdbx_description
1 polymer ?
#
loop_
_entity_poly.entity_id
_entity_poly.type
_entity_poly.pdbx_seq_one_letter_code
_entity_poly.pdbx_strand_id
1 'polypeptide(L)'
;MIKKRNEKNHDKIDTTIIEHLACLEINNLTLQPPFHLVSNITWNDKGISFDGEILVYNNKNLVKSNVVGEVRVQVKGTTTFKKIHKRDKIKHPVKKEDIEVYYKFGVGVFYFVVTINPTTLKRQAYYRMLAPFDLKMLLVELDKNGKKSITLDFKKLDKGALEPLCNRFINIVKKQPQQYIEVSEQMNFTSYKVDISDINNDYSDLFERTAYVYGFTADNIGIPIDVAQLTKIQSVKTESIRLNDEEVNITYEIIETEDYHKVVIEDTLSIELQKEKIAGSFKLGKLKTLGSYMKCLQIINYFMVHDKLPFQSFQLQLRLDNKKKLETIEEDIKSHKELIDVCSQIGINENYVFNKDENLSSLFNGIIKVFKKKQYKLLNINNQEKLENMRLYAINLSDYVRVRLVFTGDNFINFYSNEVLTTIGGLLPKTDLLREHDQDDKIPVSLPDNWEDYYQRVSIYSAQNVEEMAKDANFDFEIVKLSFSDKHHDIKAHLTINTSLNYINYYNKFHDEKYLDLALDLNQRHLSKFLTEDIPKVNIYLIKLIKGYKLSEEEQADILDIQDRAESATDKTLSFACEVLLESKVKAQRIFNSLEAEDKEKLMEFPIYHFYENLR
;
A
#
# COMPACT_ATOMS: atom_id res chain seq x y z
N MET A 1 -29.62 55.26 -55.10
CA MET A 1 -30.96 54.94 -54.57
C MET A 1 -31.04 53.44 -54.38
N ILE A 2 -31.28 52.79 -53.23
CA ILE A 2 -31.63 53.15 -51.85
C ILE A 2 -30.96 52.10 -50.96
N LYS A 3 -30.23 52.53 -49.93
CA LYS A 3 -29.73 51.68 -48.83
C LYS A 3 -30.94 51.09 -48.08
N LYS A 4 -31.17 49.78 -48.16
CA LYS A 4 -31.93 49.07 -47.11
C LYS A 4 -31.00 48.88 -45.90
N ARG A 5 -30.94 49.89 -45.05
CA ARG A 5 -30.67 49.70 -43.61
C ARG A 5 -31.87 48.92 -43.09
N ASN A 6 -31.74 47.60 -42.99
CA ASN A 6 -32.64 46.83 -42.13
C ASN A 6 -31.99 46.73 -40.76
N GLU A 7 -32.54 47.53 -39.86
CA GLU A 7 -32.34 47.54 -38.43
C GLU A 7 -32.44 46.10 -37.87
N LYS A 8 -31.35 45.64 -37.27
CA LYS A 8 -31.39 44.58 -36.24
C LYS A 8 -30.80 45.18 -34.96
N ASN A 9 -31.45 46.22 -34.45
CA ASN A 9 -31.41 46.48 -33.01
C ASN A 9 -32.22 45.35 -32.37
N HIS A 10 -31.55 44.31 -31.89
CA HIS A 10 -32.14 43.50 -30.82
C HIS A 10 -32.30 44.47 -29.65
N ASP A 11 -33.54 44.72 -29.21
CA ASP A 11 -33.81 45.49 -27.99
C ASP A 11 -32.99 44.87 -26.86
N LYS A 12 -31.92 45.55 -26.49
CA LYS A 12 -31.05 45.13 -25.40
C LYS A 12 -31.82 45.41 -24.12
N ILE A 13 -32.18 44.35 -23.40
CA ILE A 13 -32.83 44.49 -22.09
C ILE A 13 -31.96 45.39 -21.22
N ASP A 14 -32.58 46.38 -20.58
CA ASP A 14 -31.91 47.29 -19.66
C ASP A 14 -31.24 46.52 -18.52
N THR A 15 -30.06 46.97 -18.08
CA THR A 15 -29.30 46.32 -17.01
C THR A 15 -30.08 46.24 -15.70
N THR A 16 -30.89 47.26 -15.40
CA THR A 16 -31.77 47.30 -14.23
C THR A 16 -32.82 46.19 -14.30
N ILE A 17 -33.42 45.99 -15.48
CA ILE A 17 -34.40 44.91 -15.69
C ILE A 17 -33.73 43.53 -15.57
N ILE A 18 -32.50 43.39 -16.06
CA ILE A 18 -31.71 42.15 -15.92
C ILE A 18 -31.48 41.82 -14.44
N GLU A 19 -31.12 42.81 -13.63
CA GLU A 19 -30.93 42.65 -12.18
C GLU A 19 -32.24 42.28 -11.48
N HIS A 20 -33.35 42.97 -11.78
CA HIS A 20 -34.67 42.66 -11.20
C HIS A 20 -35.12 41.24 -11.55
N LEU A 21 -34.92 40.81 -12.79
CA LEU A 21 -35.23 39.44 -13.23
C LEU A 21 -34.37 38.39 -12.52
N ALA A 22 -33.11 38.70 -12.23
CA ALA A 22 -32.22 37.82 -11.49
C ALA A 22 -32.66 37.66 -10.03
N CYS A 23 -32.93 38.76 -9.32
CA CYS A 23 -33.45 38.70 -7.95
C CYS A 23 -34.79 37.96 -7.89
N LEU A 24 -35.69 38.20 -8.86
CA LEU A 24 -36.96 37.49 -8.96
C LEU A 24 -36.77 35.97 -9.12
N GLU A 25 -35.77 35.52 -9.87
CA GLU A 25 -35.47 34.09 -10.00
C GLU A 25 -35.08 33.46 -8.66
N ILE A 26 -34.16 34.10 -7.92
CA ILE A 26 -33.73 33.58 -6.62
C ILE A 26 -34.90 33.58 -5.62
N ASN A 27 -35.70 34.65 -5.59
CA ASN A 27 -36.91 34.70 -4.77
C ASN A 27 -37.87 33.55 -5.10
N ASN A 28 -38.11 33.26 -6.38
CA ASN A 28 -38.93 32.12 -6.78
C ASN A 28 -38.34 30.76 -6.35
N LEU A 29 -37.01 30.62 -6.32
CA LEU A 29 -36.36 29.40 -5.85
C LEU A 29 -36.49 29.18 -4.34
N THR A 30 -36.67 30.25 -3.54
CA THR A 30 -36.98 30.13 -2.10
C THR A 30 -38.44 29.71 -1.84
N LEU A 31 -39.35 29.99 -2.77
CA LEU A 31 -40.78 29.68 -2.67
C LEU A 31 -41.09 28.25 -3.14
N GLN A 32 -40.41 27.27 -2.58
CA GLN A 32 -40.58 25.84 -2.92
C GLN A 32 -40.87 25.02 -1.66
N PRO A 33 -41.68 23.93 -1.76
CA PRO A 33 -41.82 22.98 -0.66
C PRO A 33 -40.45 22.48 -0.20
N PRO A 34 -40.23 22.32 1.12
CA PRO A 34 -41.20 22.40 2.22
C PRO A 34 -41.53 23.83 2.74
N PHE A 35 -41.11 24.88 2.03
CA PHE A 35 -41.36 26.30 2.36
C PHE A 35 -40.67 26.76 3.65
N HIS A 36 -39.43 26.35 3.85
CA HIS A 36 -38.61 26.73 5.03
C HIS A 36 -37.67 27.92 4.77
N LEU A 37 -37.72 28.51 3.59
CA LEU A 37 -36.87 29.63 3.20
C LEU A 37 -37.68 30.92 3.10
N VAL A 38 -37.13 32.01 3.63
CA VAL A 38 -37.66 33.36 3.45
C VAL A 38 -36.56 34.22 2.84
N SER A 39 -36.85 34.81 1.68
CA SER A 39 -35.91 35.71 1.00
C SER A 39 -36.13 37.16 1.39
N ASN A 40 -35.05 37.84 1.80
CA ASN A 40 -34.97 39.29 2.00
C ASN A 40 -34.15 39.97 0.89
N ILE A 41 -34.18 39.43 -0.33
CA ILE A 41 -33.47 40.01 -1.49
C ILE A 41 -34.35 41.08 -2.12
N THR A 42 -33.89 42.34 -2.08
CA THR A 42 -34.64 43.49 -2.59
C THR A 42 -34.06 44.00 -3.91
N TRP A 43 -34.88 44.73 -4.67
CA TRP A 43 -34.43 45.40 -5.89
C TRP A 43 -33.74 46.71 -5.54
N ASN A 44 -32.70 47.05 -6.30
CA ASN A 44 -31.92 48.28 -6.14
C ASN A 44 -31.33 48.45 -4.73
N ASP A 45 -30.99 47.34 -4.05
CA ASP A 45 -30.29 47.42 -2.78
C ASP A 45 -28.96 48.17 -2.97
N LYS A 46 -28.67 49.08 -2.03
CA LYS A 46 -27.43 49.86 -1.99
C LYS A 46 -26.45 49.30 -0.95
N GLY A 47 -26.66 48.05 -0.53
CA GLY A 47 -25.69 47.28 0.24
C GLY A 47 -24.30 47.37 -0.38
N ILE A 48 -23.27 47.43 0.47
CA ILE A 48 -21.88 47.68 0.03
C ILE A 48 -21.43 46.62 -0.99
N SER A 49 -21.69 45.34 -0.70
CA SER A 49 -21.34 44.22 -1.58
C SER A 49 -22.32 43.05 -1.54
N PHE A 50 -23.42 43.11 -0.79
CA PHE A 50 -24.43 42.05 -0.71
C PHE A 50 -25.78 42.59 -1.19
N ASP A 51 -26.59 41.74 -1.82
CA ASP A 51 -27.93 42.11 -2.33
C ASP A 51 -29.08 41.67 -1.39
N GLY A 52 -28.75 41.06 -0.24
CA GLY A 52 -29.70 40.67 0.79
C GLY A 52 -29.29 39.39 1.54
N GLU A 53 -30.29 38.75 2.17
CA GLU A 53 -30.12 37.46 2.83
C GLU A 53 -31.30 36.50 2.60
N ILE A 54 -31.05 35.21 2.82
CA ILE A 54 -32.06 34.15 2.89
C ILE A 54 -32.09 33.62 4.33
N LEU A 55 -33.25 33.71 4.98
CA LEU A 55 -33.49 33.12 6.30
C LEU A 55 -33.91 31.66 6.14
N VAL A 56 -33.30 30.78 6.94
CA VAL A 56 -33.54 29.34 6.91
C VAL A 56 -34.23 28.91 8.20
N TYR A 57 -35.31 28.16 8.07
CA TYR A 57 -36.08 27.59 9.18
C TYR A 57 -36.01 26.06 9.15
N ASN A 58 -36.26 25.41 10.29
CA ASN A 58 -36.29 23.94 10.38
C ASN A 58 -37.68 23.34 10.16
N ASN A 59 -38.72 24.17 10.06
CA ASN A 59 -40.09 23.75 9.77
C ASN A 59 -40.90 24.87 9.07
N LYS A 60 -42.08 24.51 8.56
CA LYS A 60 -43.01 25.41 7.85
C LYS A 60 -43.64 26.51 8.71
N ASN A 61 -43.52 26.44 10.04
CA ASN A 61 -44.00 27.48 10.94
C ASN A 61 -42.86 28.47 11.21
N LEU A 62 -42.87 29.57 10.45
CA LEU A 62 -41.77 30.54 10.36
C LEU A 62 -41.72 31.48 11.58
N VAL A 63 -41.54 30.91 12.78
CA VAL A 63 -41.41 31.62 14.05
C VAL A 63 -39.95 31.70 14.50
N LYS A 64 -39.63 32.67 15.36
CA LYS A 64 -38.25 32.92 15.84
C LYS A 64 -37.58 31.68 16.45
N SER A 65 -38.33 30.82 17.13
CA SER A 65 -37.80 29.59 17.75
C SER A 65 -37.31 28.55 16.73
N ASN A 66 -37.71 28.68 15.47
CA ASN A 66 -37.45 27.68 14.43
C ASN A 66 -36.37 28.14 13.43
N VAL A 67 -35.74 29.30 13.67
CA VAL A 67 -34.66 29.83 12.82
C VAL A 67 -33.41 28.99 12.98
N VAL A 68 -32.86 28.51 11.85
CA VAL A 68 -31.58 27.78 11.78
C VAL A 68 -30.41 28.75 11.62
N GLY A 69 -30.62 29.82 10.84
CA GLY A 69 -29.66 30.88 10.57
C GLY A 69 -30.05 31.71 9.36
N GLU A 70 -29.14 32.61 8.97
CA GLU A 70 -29.25 33.43 7.76
C GLU A 70 -28.08 33.15 6.81
N VAL A 71 -28.31 33.31 5.52
CA VAL A 71 -27.28 33.23 4.48
C VAL A 71 -27.24 34.55 3.72
N ARG A 72 -26.11 35.25 3.78
CA ARG A 72 -25.87 36.46 2.97
C ARG A 72 -25.65 36.08 1.51
N VAL A 73 -26.28 36.82 0.61
CA VAL A 73 -26.27 36.49 -0.83
C VAL A 73 -25.76 37.65 -1.68
N GLN A 74 -25.19 37.30 -2.83
CA GLN A 74 -24.96 38.21 -3.94
C GLN A 74 -25.64 37.66 -5.18
N VAL A 75 -26.36 38.48 -5.94
CA VAL A 75 -27.07 38.10 -7.14
C VAL A 75 -26.59 38.95 -8.32
N LYS A 76 -26.05 38.31 -9.35
CA LYS A 76 -25.70 38.97 -10.61
C LYS A 76 -26.54 38.44 -11.76
N GLY A 77 -27.20 39.34 -12.49
CA GLY A 77 -27.88 39.01 -13.73
C GLY A 77 -26.95 39.13 -14.94
N THR A 78 -27.05 38.21 -15.89
CA THR A 78 -26.34 38.31 -17.17
C THR A 78 -27.20 37.84 -18.32
N THR A 79 -27.10 38.52 -19.48
CA THR A 79 -27.71 38.05 -20.71
C THR A 79 -26.70 37.25 -21.51
N THR A 80 -26.97 35.97 -21.71
CA THR A 80 -26.15 35.12 -22.59
C THR A 80 -26.99 34.67 -23.79
N PHE A 81 -26.31 34.38 -24.90
CA PHE A 81 -26.82 34.15 -26.27
C PHE A 81 -28.14 33.36 -26.41
N LYS A 82 -28.79 33.50 -27.58
CA LYS A 82 -30.14 33.04 -27.98
C LYS A 82 -30.60 31.61 -27.63
N LYS A 83 -29.74 30.72 -27.11
CA LYS A 83 -30.11 29.35 -26.68
C LYS A 83 -30.05 29.27 -25.15
N ILE A 84 -31.10 28.77 -24.52
CA ILE A 84 -31.10 28.40 -23.09
C ILE A 84 -29.98 27.36 -22.90
N HIS A 85 -28.92 27.71 -22.18
CA HIS A 85 -27.80 26.80 -21.97
C HIS A 85 -28.19 25.66 -21.03
N LYS A 86 -27.91 24.42 -21.46
CA LYS A 86 -27.96 23.18 -20.66
C LYS A 86 -26.60 22.86 -20.01
N ARG A 87 -25.73 23.85 -19.78
CA ARG A 87 -24.41 23.60 -19.17
C ARG A 87 -24.55 23.50 -17.66
N ASP A 88 -23.86 22.53 -17.07
CA ASP A 88 -23.88 22.30 -15.61
C ASP A 88 -23.04 23.31 -14.83
N LYS A 89 -22.10 24.00 -15.50
CA LYS A 89 -21.27 25.06 -14.91
C LYS A 89 -21.13 26.26 -15.84
N ILE A 90 -20.96 27.45 -15.26
CA ILE A 90 -20.57 28.68 -15.97
C ILE A 90 -19.38 29.36 -15.27
N LYS A 91 -18.62 30.15 -16.03
CA LYS A 91 -17.54 30.98 -15.50
C LYS A 91 -18.00 32.42 -15.31
N HIS A 92 -17.68 33.02 -14.17
CA HIS A 92 -17.97 34.42 -13.89
C HIS A 92 -16.80 35.09 -13.14
N PRO A 93 -16.35 36.29 -13.57
CA PRO A 93 -15.32 37.03 -12.86
C PRO A 93 -15.87 37.68 -11.58
N VAL A 94 -15.15 37.52 -10.47
CA VAL A 94 -15.43 38.17 -9.18
C VAL A 94 -14.31 39.15 -8.87
N LYS A 95 -14.66 40.38 -8.47
CA LYS A 95 -13.69 41.43 -8.16
C LYS A 95 -13.04 41.18 -6.79
N LYS A 96 -11.77 41.56 -6.67
CA LYS A 96 -11.03 41.50 -5.41
C LYS A 96 -11.70 42.34 -4.31
N GLU A 97 -12.13 43.55 -4.63
CA GLU A 97 -12.80 44.47 -3.70
C GLU A 97 -14.05 43.82 -3.07
N ASP A 98 -14.85 43.09 -3.86
CA ASP A 98 -16.02 42.37 -3.35
C ASP A 98 -15.60 41.23 -2.39
N ILE A 99 -14.56 40.47 -2.74
CA ILE A 99 -14.02 39.37 -1.91
C ILE A 99 -13.47 39.89 -0.58
N GLU A 100 -12.77 41.03 -0.59
CA GLU A 100 -12.27 41.70 0.62
C GLU A 100 -13.43 42.08 1.55
N VAL A 101 -14.52 42.61 0.99
CA VAL A 101 -15.73 42.91 1.75
C VAL A 101 -16.33 41.62 2.31
N TYR A 102 -16.57 40.59 1.50
CA TYR A 102 -17.14 39.33 1.97
C TYR A 102 -16.33 38.71 3.11
N TYR A 103 -15.00 38.74 3.01
CA TYR A 103 -14.12 38.19 4.02
C TYR A 103 -14.14 39.02 5.31
N LYS A 104 -14.13 40.35 5.20
CA LYS A 104 -14.19 41.28 6.33
C LYS A 104 -15.46 41.13 7.17
N PHE A 105 -16.58 40.76 6.56
CA PHE A 105 -17.82 40.50 7.29
C PHE A 105 -17.82 39.12 7.98
N GLY A 106 -16.92 38.21 7.63
CA GLY A 106 -16.70 36.93 8.32
C GLY A 106 -17.82 35.90 8.21
N VAL A 107 -18.91 36.20 7.49
CA VAL A 107 -20.10 35.33 7.34
C VAL A 107 -20.15 34.60 6.00
N GLY A 108 -19.16 34.83 5.13
CA GLY A 108 -19.13 34.28 3.77
C GLY A 108 -20.20 34.90 2.85
N VAL A 109 -20.26 34.41 1.61
CA VAL A 109 -21.29 34.80 0.63
C VAL A 109 -21.78 33.60 -0.15
N PHE A 110 -23.11 33.50 -0.32
CA PHE A 110 -23.73 32.59 -1.29
C PHE A 110 -23.98 33.36 -2.59
N TYR A 111 -23.10 33.16 -3.57
CA TYR A 111 -23.05 33.97 -4.79
C TYR A 111 -23.84 33.30 -5.91
N PHE A 112 -24.83 34.01 -6.44
CA PHE A 112 -25.65 33.61 -7.57
C PHE A 112 -25.34 34.40 -8.84
N VAL A 113 -25.28 33.69 -9.97
CA VAL A 113 -25.24 34.27 -11.31
C VAL A 113 -26.43 33.73 -12.10
N VAL A 114 -27.36 34.61 -12.46
CA VAL A 114 -28.59 34.24 -13.18
C VAL A 114 -28.44 34.60 -14.65
N THR A 115 -28.49 33.59 -15.49
CA THR A 115 -28.52 33.77 -16.95
C THR A 115 -29.95 34.01 -17.41
N ILE A 116 -30.17 35.07 -18.20
CA ILE A 116 -31.48 35.46 -18.73
C ILE A 116 -31.43 35.40 -20.26
N ASN A 117 -32.35 34.64 -20.85
CA ASN A 117 -32.52 34.62 -22.30
C ASN A 117 -33.26 35.90 -22.75
N PRO A 118 -32.66 36.77 -23.57
CA PRO A 118 -33.24 38.08 -23.88
C PRO A 118 -34.50 38.01 -24.75
N THR A 119 -34.79 36.86 -25.37
CA THR A 119 -35.96 36.68 -26.25
C THR A 119 -37.11 35.97 -25.54
N THR A 120 -36.81 34.94 -24.74
CA THR A 120 -37.83 34.10 -24.09
C THR A 120 -38.04 34.47 -22.62
N LEU A 121 -37.18 35.32 -22.06
CA LEU A 121 -37.12 35.66 -20.62
C LEU A 121 -36.95 34.45 -19.69
N LYS A 122 -36.61 33.26 -20.23
CA LYS A 122 -36.26 32.11 -19.40
C LYS A 122 -34.97 32.38 -18.62
N ARG A 123 -34.96 31.94 -17.37
CA ARG A 123 -33.90 32.19 -16.39
C ARG A 123 -33.32 30.86 -15.93
N GLN A 124 -32.03 30.87 -15.62
CA GLN A 124 -31.35 29.77 -14.95
C GLN A 124 -30.34 30.35 -13.97
N ALA A 125 -30.49 29.99 -12.69
CA ALA A 125 -29.55 30.35 -11.64
C ALA A 125 -28.37 29.37 -11.61
N TYR A 126 -27.18 29.93 -11.39
CA TYR A 126 -25.94 29.23 -11.09
C TYR A 126 -25.40 29.77 -9.77
N TYR A 127 -24.68 28.97 -9.01
CA TYR A 127 -24.26 29.31 -7.67
C TYR A 127 -22.81 28.93 -7.36
N ARG A 128 -22.23 29.64 -6.40
CA ARG A 128 -21.00 29.27 -5.71
C ARG A 128 -21.10 29.67 -4.24
N MET A 129 -20.83 28.74 -3.34
CA MET A 129 -20.66 29.03 -1.92
C MET A 129 -19.22 29.48 -1.70
N LEU A 130 -19.03 30.62 -1.03
CA LEU A 130 -17.72 31.14 -0.65
C LEU A 130 -17.71 31.33 0.86
N ALA A 131 -17.26 30.31 1.59
CA ALA A 131 -17.11 30.37 3.03
C ALA A 131 -15.91 31.26 3.41
N PRO A 132 -15.79 31.70 4.67
CA PRO A 132 -14.69 32.56 5.11
C PRO A 132 -13.30 32.04 4.72
N PHE A 133 -13.05 30.74 4.82
CA PHE A 133 -11.75 30.18 4.43
C PHE A 133 -11.54 30.18 2.90
N ASP A 134 -12.58 29.91 2.11
CA ASP A 134 -12.51 30.03 0.64
C ASP A 134 -12.12 31.44 0.23
N LEU A 135 -12.71 32.45 0.88
CA LEU A 135 -12.43 33.86 0.62
C LEU A 135 -10.97 34.22 0.96
N LYS A 136 -10.44 33.74 2.10
CA LYS A 136 -9.03 33.92 2.47
C LYS A 136 -8.09 33.36 1.39
N MET A 137 -8.33 32.14 0.94
CA MET A 137 -7.51 31.48 -0.08
C MET A 137 -7.55 32.23 -1.42
N LEU A 138 -8.73 32.70 -1.83
CA LEU A 138 -8.88 33.52 -3.04
C LEU A 138 -8.13 34.86 -2.94
N LEU A 139 -8.14 35.50 -1.76
CA LEU A 139 -7.38 36.73 -1.52
C LEU A 139 -5.87 36.49 -1.61
N VAL A 140 -5.37 35.43 -0.98
CA VAL A 140 -3.96 35.01 -1.06
C VAL A 140 -3.55 34.76 -2.51
N GLU A 141 -4.38 34.07 -3.30
CA GLU A 141 -4.11 33.84 -4.72
C GLU A 141 -4.09 35.14 -5.54
N LEU A 142 -5.05 36.04 -5.30
CA LEU A 142 -5.14 37.33 -5.98
C LEU A 142 -3.94 38.24 -5.66
N ASP A 143 -3.52 38.26 -4.39
CA ASP A 143 -2.36 39.02 -3.91
C ASP A 143 -1.06 38.51 -4.52
N LYS A 144 -0.87 37.19 -4.50
CA LYS A 144 0.30 36.53 -5.12
C LYS A 144 0.41 36.85 -6.62
N ASN A 145 -0.72 36.94 -7.31
CA ASN A 145 -0.77 37.17 -8.75
C ASN A 145 -0.94 38.65 -9.15
N GLY A 146 -1.10 39.57 -8.19
CA GLY A 146 -1.35 41.00 -8.44
C GLY A 146 -2.62 41.30 -9.25
N LYS A 147 -3.63 40.41 -9.23
CA LYS A 147 -4.85 40.55 -10.04
C LYS A 147 -5.97 41.26 -9.28
N LYS A 148 -6.81 42.01 -10.01
CA LYS A 148 -7.99 42.70 -9.44
C LYS A 148 -9.28 41.88 -9.50
N SER A 149 -9.25 40.71 -10.14
CA SER A 149 -10.40 39.82 -10.26
C SER A 149 -9.96 38.39 -10.53
N ILE A 150 -10.77 37.42 -10.11
CA ILE A 150 -10.59 36.00 -10.39
C ILE A 150 -11.83 35.43 -11.06
N THR A 151 -11.65 34.57 -12.07
CA THR A 151 -12.76 33.89 -12.75
C THR A 151 -13.06 32.59 -12.04
N LEU A 152 -14.27 32.47 -11.51
CA LEU A 152 -14.72 31.31 -10.75
C LEU A 152 -15.77 30.50 -11.52
N ASP A 153 -15.79 29.19 -11.30
CA ASP A 153 -16.85 28.30 -11.78
C ASP A 153 -18.05 28.32 -10.82
N PHE A 154 -19.25 28.41 -11.40
CA PHE A 154 -20.54 28.40 -10.71
C PHE A 154 -21.37 27.22 -11.20
N LYS A 155 -21.86 26.39 -10.28
CA LYS A 155 -22.65 25.18 -10.56
C LYS A 155 -24.11 25.54 -10.80
N LYS A 156 -24.77 24.85 -11.72
CA LYS A 156 -26.19 25.01 -12.01
C LYS A 156 -27.00 24.73 -10.76
N LEU A 157 -27.95 25.62 -10.44
CA LEU A 157 -28.88 25.42 -9.33
C LEU A 157 -30.12 24.68 -9.84
N ASP A 158 -30.29 23.44 -9.40
CA ASP A 158 -31.47 22.66 -9.71
C ASP A 158 -32.64 22.98 -8.75
N LYS A 159 -33.85 22.73 -9.23
CA LYS A 159 -35.07 22.95 -8.46
C LYS A 159 -35.07 22.06 -7.20
N GLY A 160 -35.37 22.63 -6.04
CA GLY A 160 -35.36 21.94 -4.74
C GLY A 160 -33.99 21.87 -4.05
N ALA A 161 -32.89 22.24 -4.70
CA ALA A 161 -31.54 22.11 -4.12
C ALA A 161 -31.16 23.27 -3.18
N LEU A 162 -31.88 24.40 -3.19
CA LEU A 162 -31.48 25.62 -2.49
C LEU A 162 -31.48 25.46 -0.95
N GLU A 163 -32.50 24.84 -0.36
CA GLU A 163 -32.59 24.67 1.10
C GLU A 163 -31.47 23.79 1.67
N PRO A 164 -31.17 22.60 1.11
CA PRO A 164 -30.01 21.80 1.54
C PRO A 164 -28.69 22.57 1.44
N LEU A 165 -28.50 23.36 0.37
CA LEU A 165 -27.29 24.16 0.18
C LEU A 165 -27.18 25.28 1.21
N CYS A 166 -28.28 25.98 1.54
CA CYS A 166 -28.28 27.00 2.59
C CYS A 166 -27.94 26.41 3.96
N ASN A 167 -28.55 25.28 4.34
CA ASN A 167 -28.24 24.58 5.60
C ASN A 167 -26.75 24.16 5.66
N ARG A 168 -26.23 23.62 4.54
CA ARG A 168 -24.82 23.26 4.42
C ARG A 168 -23.91 24.47 4.62
N PHE A 169 -24.20 25.57 3.92
CA PHE A 169 -23.40 26.79 3.99
C PHE A 169 -23.36 27.36 5.41
N ILE A 170 -24.50 27.42 6.10
CA ILE A 170 -24.59 27.83 7.51
C ILE A 170 -23.67 26.98 8.40
N ASN A 171 -23.68 25.65 8.21
CA ASN A 171 -22.86 24.75 9.02
C ASN A 171 -21.36 24.91 8.76
N ILE A 172 -20.96 25.18 7.51
CA ILE A 172 -19.55 25.45 7.16
C ILE A 172 -19.11 26.78 7.79
N VAL A 173 -19.88 27.85 7.59
CA VAL A 173 -19.56 29.20 8.11
C VAL A 173 -19.45 29.19 9.64
N LYS A 174 -20.34 28.48 10.34
CA LYS A 174 -20.29 28.33 11.81
C LYS A 174 -18.96 27.75 12.32
N LYS A 175 -18.32 26.88 11.53
CA LYS A 175 -17.02 26.26 11.87
C LYS A 175 -15.82 27.12 11.44
N GLN A 176 -16.05 28.22 10.72
CA GLN A 176 -15.00 29.08 10.17
C GLN A 176 -15.05 30.53 10.66
N PRO A 177 -15.05 30.81 11.99
CA PRO A 177 -14.88 32.17 12.47
C PRO A 177 -13.61 32.82 11.91
N GLN A 178 -13.71 34.03 11.36
CA GLN A 178 -12.59 34.74 10.72
C GLN A 178 -11.36 34.83 11.64
N GLN A 179 -11.57 35.11 12.93
CA GLN A 179 -10.50 35.20 13.92
C GLN A 179 -9.67 33.91 14.03
N TYR A 180 -10.28 32.74 13.88
CA TYR A 180 -9.59 31.45 13.92
C TYR A 180 -8.77 31.20 12.66
N ILE A 181 -9.26 31.64 11.51
CA ILE A 181 -8.54 31.58 10.24
C ILE A 181 -7.25 32.40 10.33
N GLU A 182 -7.34 33.64 10.81
CA GLU A 182 -6.20 34.56 10.86
C GLU A 182 -5.09 34.16 11.83
N VAL A 183 -5.40 33.42 12.90
CA VAL A 183 -4.41 32.95 13.87
C VAL A 183 -3.91 31.53 13.61
N SER A 184 -4.49 30.84 12.61
CA SER A 184 -4.22 29.42 12.34
C SER A 184 -2.74 29.12 12.09
N GLU A 185 -2.04 30.00 11.37
CA GLU A 185 -0.60 29.87 11.06
C GLU A 185 0.31 29.97 12.30
N GLN A 186 -0.20 30.51 13.41
CA GLN A 186 0.54 30.72 14.66
C GLN A 186 0.24 29.66 15.72
N MET A 187 -0.62 28.69 15.39
CA MET A 187 -1.08 27.66 16.31
C MET A 187 -0.37 26.32 16.09
N ASN A 188 -0.25 25.55 17.17
CA ASN A 188 0.18 24.16 17.13
C ASN A 188 -1.03 23.23 17.27
N PHE A 189 -1.09 22.17 16.47
CA PHE A 189 -2.20 21.21 16.45
C PHE A 189 -1.74 19.83 16.91
N THR A 190 -2.60 19.16 17.67
CA THR A 190 -2.38 17.78 18.17
C THR A 190 -2.92 16.72 17.21
N SER A 191 -3.94 17.08 16.42
CA SER A 191 -4.56 16.20 15.44
C SER A 191 -5.24 17.01 14.32
N TYR A 192 -5.61 16.32 13.24
CA TYR A 192 -6.22 16.93 12.06
C TYR A 192 -7.48 16.17 11.64
N LYS A 193 -8.47 16.88 11.10
CA LYS A 193 -9.69 16.31 10.52
C LYS A 193 -9.97 16.92 9.16
N VAL A 194 -10.28 16.07 8.19
CA VAL A 194 -10.83 16.49 6.91
C VAL A 194 -12.35 16.32 6.95
N ASP A 195 -13.08 17.42 6.79
CA ASP A 195 -14.54 17.44 6.78
C ASP A 195 -15.05 17.52 5.33
N ILE A 196 -15.63 16.42 4.85
CA ILE A 196 -16.32 16.33 3.57
C ILE A 196 -17.82 16.30 3.87
N SER A 197 -18.52 17.41 3.64
CA SER A 197 -19.94 17.51 3.96
C SER A 197 -20.82 16.65 3.04
N ASP A 198 -21.81 15.96 3.63
CA ASP A 198 -22.87 15.16 2.98
C ASP A 198 -22.36 13.99 2.11
N ILE A 199 -21.97 12.88 2.74
CA ILE A 199 -21.93 11.59 2.05
C ILE A 199 -23.39 11.12 1.89
N ASN A 200 -24.06 11.57 0.83
CA ASN A 200 -25.21 10.83 0.33
C ASN A 200 -24.70 9.55 -0.35
N ASN A 201 -25.57 8.55 -0.56
CA ASN A 201 -25.21 7.27 -1.22
C ASN A 201 -24.73 7.41 -2.68
N ASP A 202 -24.62 8.63 -3.22
CA ASP A 202 -24.15 8.89 -4.59
C ASP A 202 -22.73 9.48 -4.55
N TYR A 203 -21.74 8.61 -4.79
CA TYR A 203 -20.32 8.94 -4.81
C TYR A 203 -19.91 9.84 -6.00
N SER A 204 -20.80 10.04 -6.99
CA SER A 204 -20.46 10.79 -8.22
C SER A 204 -20.15 12.27 -7.96
N ASP A 205 -20.75 12.87 -6.93
CA ASP A 205 -20.61 14.30 -6.59
C ASP A 205 -19.49 14.58 -5.56
N LEU A 206 -18.76 13.56 -5.09
CA LEU A 206 -17.72 13.74 -4.05
C LEU A 206 -16.47 14.47 -4.57
N PHE A 207 -16.10 14.26 -5.84
CA PHE A 207 -14.92 14.88 -6.44
C PHE A 207 -15.10 16.37 -6.77
N GLU A 208 -16.35 16.81 -6.94
CA GLU A 208 -16.68 18.23 -7.13
C GLU A 208 -16.72 19.02 -5.82
N ARG A 209 -16.67 18.35 -4.67
CA ARG A 209 -16.87 18.97 -3.36
C ARG A 209 -15.57 19.43 -2.74
N THR A 210 -15.66 20.61 -2.14
CA THR A 210 -14.63 21.17 -1.28
C THR A 210 -14.62 20.45 0.06
N ALA A 211 -13.45 19.94 0.45
CA ALA A 211 -13.19 19.39 1.77
C ALA A 211 -12.46 20.44 2.61
N TYR A 212 -12.90 20.66 3.85
CA TYR A 212 -12.24 21.61 4.75
C TYR A 212 -11.38 20.86 5.75
N VAL A 213 -10.13 21.29 5.91
CA VAL A 213 -9.17 20.71 6.85
C VAL A 213 -9.15 21.53 8.12
N TYR A 214 -9.27 20.85 9.25
CA TYR A 214 -9.25 21.45 10.57
C TYR A 214 -8.09 20.87 11.39
N GLY A 215 -7.29 21.74 12.00
CA GLY A 215 -6.33 21.39 13.05
C GLY A 215 -6.99 21.51 14.41
N PHE A 216 -6.77 20.54 15.30
CA PHE A 216 -7.33 20.54 16.65
C PHE A 216 -6.27 20.91 17.68
N THR A 217 -6.60 21.86 18.56
CA THR A 217 -5.74 22.23 19.69
C THR A 217 -5.77 21.16 20.79
N ALA A 218 -4.94 21.31 21.83
CA ALA A 218 -4.96 20.43 23.00
C ALA A 218 -6.35 20.39 23.69
N ASP A 219 -7.11 21.50 23.62
CA ASP A 219 -8.48 21.61 24.15
C ASP A 219 -9.55 21.10 23.18
N ASN A 220 -9.14 20.40 22.11
CA ASN A 220 -10.02 19.83 21.08
C ASN A 220 -10.88 20.89 20.34
N ILE A 221 -10.36 22.11 20.20
CA ILE A 221 -10.98 23.17 19.39
C ILE A 221 -10.53 23.00 17.94
N GLY A 222 -11.49 22.80 17.04
CA GLY A 222 -11.22 22.70 15.60
C GLY A 222 -11.03 24.08 14.96
N ILE A 223 -9.83 24.32 14.43
CA ILE A 223 -9.43 25.54 13.73
C ILE A 223 -9.32 25.22 12.24
N PRO A 224 -9.98 25.95 11.33
CA PRO A 224 -9.81 25.75 9.89
C PRO A 224 -8.39 26.14 9.47
N ILE A 225 -7.71 25.25 8.76
CA ILE A 225 -6.30 25.44 8.37
C ILE A 225 -6.05 25.30 6.87
N ASP A 226 -6.92 24.58 6.15
CA ASP A 226 -6.74 24.37 4.72
C ASP A 226 -8.05 23.94 4.03
N VAL A 227 -8.03 23.92 2.70
CA VAL A 227 -9.06 23.40 1.82
C VAL A 227 -8.44 22.38 0.86
N ALA A 228 -9.06 21.21 0.76
CA ALA A 228 -8.67 20.15 -0.15
C ALA A 228 -9.78 19.83 -1.15
N GLN A 229 -9.39 19.26 -2.29
CA GLN A 229 -10.31 18.67 -3.24
C GLN A 229 -10.00 17.18 -3.34
N LEU A 230 -11.05 16.35 -3.32
CA LEU A 230 -10.90 14.93 -3.51
C LEU A 230 -10.58 14.64 -4.97
N THR A 231 -9.47 13.95 -5.24
CA THR A 231 -9.04 13.60 -6.60
C THR A 231 -9.18 12.10 -6.89
N LYS A 232 -9.08 11.26 -5.84
CA LYS A 232 -9.06 9.82 -5.96
C LYS A 232 -9.58 9.16 -4.68
N ILE A 233 -10.41 8.14 -4.82
CA ILE A 233 -10.78 7.22 -3.74
C ILE A 233 -10.24 5.84 -4.13
N GLN A 234 -9.53 5.17 -3.21
CA GLN A 234 -8.98 3.84 -3.41
C GLN A 234 -9.49 2.91 -2.33
N SER A 235 -9.90 1.70 -2.71
CA SER A 235 -10.24 0.64 -1.77
C SER A 235 -9.66 -0.68 -2.26
N VAL A 236 -9.04 -1.45 -1.35
CA VAL A 236 -8.57 -2.80 -1.61
C VAL A 236 -9.56 -3.78 -0.99
N LYS A 237 -9.95 -4.79 -1.76
CA LYS A 237 -10.84 -5.86 -1.31
C LYS A 237 -10.25 -7.21 -1.73
N THR A 238 -10.56 -8.23 -0.93
CA THR A 238 -10.30 -9.62 -1.26
C THR A 238 -11.63 -10.36 -1.22
N GLU A 239 -11.95 -11.09 -2.28
CA GLU A 239 -13.19 -11.84 -2.43
C GLU A 239 -12.88 -13.27 -2.87
N SER A 240 -13.60 -14.23 -2.28
CA SER A 240 -13.56 -15.63 -2.72
C SER A 240 -14.58 -15.82 -3.84
N ILE A 241 -14.10 -16.23 -5.02
CA ILE A 241 -14.93 -16.45 -6.21
C ILE A 241 -14.74 -17.87 -6.74
N ARG A 242 -15.75 -18.39 -7.42
CA ARG A 242 -15.69 -19.71 -8.06
C ARG A 242 -15.25 -19.58 -9.52
N LEU A 243 -14.07 -20.10 -9.85
CA LEU A 243 -13.52 -20.17 -11.21
C LEU A 243 -13.30 -21.63 -11.58
N ASN A 244 -13.89 -22.10 -12.68
CA ASN A 244 -13.72 -23.49 -13.18
C ASN A 244 -13.91 -24.57 -12.09
N ASP A 245 -14.94 -24.41 -11.24
CA ASP A 245 -15.26 -25.28 -10.10
C ASP A 245 -14.30 -25.28 -8.92
N GLU A 246 -13.28 -24.42 -8.93
CA GLU A 246 -12.40 -24.15 -7.79
C GLU A 246 -12.77 -22.83 -7.12
N GLU A 247 -12.64 -22.79 -5.80
CA GLU A 247 -12.81 -21.57 -5.01
C GLU A 247 -11.46 -20.87 -4.87
N VAL A 248 -11.37 -19.62 -5.34
CA VAL A 248 -10.12 -18.87 -5.44
C VAL A 248 -10.30 -17.48 -4.80
N ASN A 249 -9.36 -17.13 -3.92
CA ASN A 249 -9.27 -15.77 -3.36
C ASN A 249 -8.61 -14.83 -4.37
N ILE A 250 -9.34 -13.77 -4.72
CA ILE A 250 -8.89 -12.72 -5.63
C ILE A 250 -8.82 -11.39 -4.87
N THR A 251 -7.67 -10.76 -4.93
CA THR A 251 -7.49 -9.39 -4.44
C THR A 251 -7.61 -8.40 -5.58
N TYR A 252 -8.36 -7.32 -5.37
CA TYR A 252 -8.46 -6.24 -6.34
C TYR A 252 -8.56 -4.87 -5.67
N GLU A 253 -8.05 -3.88 -6.37
CA GLU A 253 -8.10 -2.47 -6.02
C GLU A 253 -9.16 -1.78 -6.88
N ILE A 254 -10.13 -1.12 -6.24
CA ILE A 254 -11.09 -0.22 -6.90
C ILE A 254 -10.59 1.20 -6.72
N ILE A 255 -10.46 1.90 -7.84
CA ILE A 255 -10.01 3.28 -7.95
C ILE A 255 -11.12 4.10 -8.59
N GLU A 256 -11.66 5.05 -7.83
CA GLU A 256 -12.63 6.03 -8.31
C GLU A 256 -11.96 7.40 -8.46
N THR A 257 -12.22 8.07 -9.58
CA THR A 257 -11.80 9.46 -9.85
C THR A 257 -12.96 10.27 -10.40
N GLU A 258 -12.78 11.57 -10.64
CA GLU A 258 -13.79 12.38 -11.34
C GLU A 258 -14.10 11.81 -12.73
N ASP A 259 -13.08 11.39 -13.47
CA ASP A 259 -13.20 11.05 -14.90
C ASP A 259 -13.48 9.56 -15.17
N TYR A 260 -12.90 8.67 -14.36
CA TYR A 260 -12.93 7.23 -14.59
C TYR A 260 -13.10 6.39 -13.33
N HIS A 261 -13.60 5.19 -13.54
CA HIS A 261 -13.62 4.07 -12.62
C HIS A 261 -12.59 3.03 -13.09
N LYS A 262 -11.71 2.57 -12.21
CA LYS A 262 -10.70 1.56 -12.55
C LYS A 262 -10.63 0.46 -11.52
N VAL A 263 -10.62 -0.78 -11.98
CA VAL A 263 -10.37 -1.95 -11.14
C VAL A 263 -9.05 -2.57 -11.55
N VAL A 264 -8.17 -2.83 -10.58
CA VAL A 264 -6.90 -3.55 -10.77
C VAL A 264 -6.97 -4.86 -10.00
N ILE A 265 -7.00 -5.98 -10.70
CA ILE A 265 -7.13 -7.32 -10.15
C ILE A 265 -5.74 -7.94 -10.09
N GLU A 266 -5.35 -8.45 -8.91
CA GLU A 266 -4.10 -9.18 -8.66
C GLU A 266 -2.85 -8.43 -9.18
N ASP A 267 -2.85 -7.09 -9.07
CA ASP A 267 -1.83 -6.16 -9.62
C ASP A 267 -1.53 -6.34 -11.12
N THR A 268 -2.33 -7.11 -11.85
CA THR A 268 -1.98 -7.65 -13.16
C THR A 268 -3.03 -7.29 -14.20
N LEU A 269 -4.31 -7.51 -13.93
CA LEU A 269 -5.38 -7.19 -14.86
C LEU A 269 -6.04 -5.87 -14.49
N SER A 270 -6.01 -4.90 -15.39
CA SER A 270 -6.68 -3.61 -15.19
C SER A 270 -7.88 -3.45 -16.11
N ILE A 271 -8.97 -2.94 -15.55
CA ILE A 271 -10.21 -2.62 -16.22
C ILE A 271 -10.48 -1.15 -15.94
N GLU A 272 -10.50 -0.33 -16.99
CA GLU A 272 -10.78 1.11 -16.87
C GLU A 272 -12.04 1.46 -17.64
N LEU A 273 -12.92 2.21 -16.98
CA LEU A 273 -14.21 2.67 -17.46
C LEU A 273 -14.27 4.18 -17.32
N GLN A 274 -14.30 4.87 -18.45
CA GLN A 274 -14.52 6.32 -18.49
C GLN A 274 -15.98 6.59 -18.16
N LYS A 275 -16.30 7.46 -17.20
CA LYS A 275 -17.69 7.66 -16.73
C LYS A 275 -18.64 8.14 -17.83
N GLU A 276 -18.10 8.81 -18.86
CA GLU A 276 -18.86 9.26 -20.03
C GLU A 276 -19.09 8.17 -21.09
N LYS A 277 -18.43 7.00 -20.99
CA LYS A 277 -18.50 5.90 -21.96
C LYS A 277 -19.02 4.62 -21.30
N ILE A 278 -19.86 3.89 -22.02
CA ILE A 278 -20.37 2.57 -21.58
C ILE A 278 -19.32 1.46 -21.85
N ALA A 279 -18.33 1.71 -22.70
CA ALA A 279 -17.32 0.72 -23.08
C ALA A 279 -16.05 0.87 -22.23
N GLY A 280 -15.58 -0.25 -21.67
CA GLY A 280 -14.30 -0.38 -20.97
C GLY A 280 -13.41 -1.41 -21.63
N SER A 281 -12.10 -1.28 -21.49
CA SER A 281 -11.13 -2.21 -22.06
C SER A 281 -10.38 -2.97 -20.98
N PHE A 282 -10.18 -4.27 -21.19
CA PHE A 282 -9.20 -5.03 -20.41
C PHE A 282 -7.80 -4.67 -20.86
N LYS A 283 -6.93 -4.44 -19.88
CA LYS A 283 -5.49 -4.36 -20.09
C LYS A 283 -4.83 -5.34 -19.13
N LEU A 284 -4.38 -6.45 -19.70
CA LEU A 284 -3.50 -7.40 -19.03
C LEU A 284 -2.09 -6.81 -18.99
N GLY A 285 -1.60 -6.55 -17.79
CA GLY A 285 -0.27 -6.00 -17.54
C GLY A 285 0.84 -7.03 -17.70
N LYS A 286 2.08 -6.60 -17.47
CA LYS A 286 3.22 -7.50 -17.38
C LYS A 286 3.02 -8.42 -16.17
N LEU A 287 3.33 -9.71 -16.35
CA LEU A 287 3.30 -10.69 -15.28
C LEU A 287 4.19 -10.27 -14.11
N LYS A 288 3.61 -10.26 -12.90
CA LYS A 288 4.32 -10.02 -11.63
C LYS A 288 4.63 -11.33 -10.90
N THR A 289 3.63 -12.20 -10.77
CA THR A 289 3.75 -13.57 -10.26
C THR A 289 3.05 -14.53 -11.23
N LEU A 290 3.42 -15.82 -11.23
CA LEU A 290 2.75 -16.80 -12.09
C LEU A 290 1.29 -17.00 -11.65
N GLY A 291 1.03 -17.08 -10.34
CA GLY A 291 -0.30 -17.31 -9.77
C GLY A 291 -1.27 -16.16 -10.08
N SER A 292 -0.86 -14.91 -9.85
CA SER A 292 -1.71 -13.73 -10.14
C SER A 292 -2.03 -13.61 -11.63
N TYR A 293 -1.08 -13.92 -12.50
CA TYR A 293 -1.31 -13.92 -13.95
C TYR A 293 -2.28 -15.05 -14.37
N MET A 294 -2.14 -16.26 -13.80
CA MET A 294 -3.07 -17.38 -14.03
C MET A 294 -4.50 -17.01 -13.64
N LYS A 295 -4.68 -16.48 -12.43
CA LYS A 295 -5.98 -15.99 -11.93
C LYS A 295 -6.60 -14.97 -12.90
N CYS A 296 -5.80 -14.04 -13.39
CA CYS A 296 -6.26 -13.04 -14.37
C CYS A 296 -6.69 -13.66 -15.70
N LEU A 297 -5.93 -14.62 -16.24
CA LEU A 297 -6.32 -15.34 -17.45
C LEU A 297 -7.64 -16.09 -17.26
N GLN A 298 -7.82 -16.75 -16.10
CA GLN A 298 -9.07 -17.45 -15.76
C GLN A 298 -10.26 -16.49 -15.63
N ILE A 299 -10.07 -15.30 -15.07
CA ILE A 299 -11.13 -14.26 -14.99
C ILE A 299 -11.50 -13.76 -16.38
N ILE A 300 -10.52 -13.54 -17.26
CA ILE A 300 -10.78 -13.17 -18.66
C ILE A 300 -11.56 -14.29 -19.36
N ASN A 301 -11.17 -15.56 -19.18
CA ASN A 301 -11.89 -16.69 -19.74
C ASN A 301 -13.33 -16.79 -19.22
N TYR A 302 -13.54 -16.63 -17.91
CA TYR A 302 -14.87 -16.59 -17.30
C TYR A 302 -15.73 -15.49 -17.94
N PHE A 303 -15.17 -14.29 -18.12
CA PHE A 303 -15.86 -13.18 -18.77
C PHE A 303 -16.23 -13.52 -20.22
N MET A 304 -15.34 -14.17 -20.98
CA MET A 304 -15.60 -14.57 -22.37
C MET A 304 -16.76 -15.56 -22.50
N VAL A 305 -16.92 -16.47 -21.53
CA VAL A 305 -17.98 -17.49 -21.52
C VAL A 305 -19.31 -16.91 -21.02
N HIS A 306 -19.29 -16.05 -20.00
CA HIS A 306 -20.50 -15.62 -19.29
C HIS A 306 -20.94 -14.17 -19.55
N ASP A 307 -20.14 -13.38 -20.28
CA ASP A 307 -20.35 -11.95 -20.56
C ASP A 307 -20.55 -11.10 -19.28
N LYS A 308 -19.98 -11.57 -18.17
CA LYS A 308 -20.01 -10.91 -16.86
C LYS A 308 -18.77 -11.26 -16.04
N LEU A 309 -18.38 -10.37 -15.14
CA LEU A 309 -17.32 -10.67 -14.19
C LEU A 309 -17.84 -11.55 -13.03
N PRO A 310 -16.99 -12.40 -12.43
CA PRO A 310 -17.37 -13.33 -11.36
C PRO A 310 -17.47 -12.67 -9.96
N PHE A 311 -17.41 -11.34 -9.85
CA PHE A 311 -17.41 -10.63 -8.58
C PHE A 311 -18.82 -10.23 -8.12
N GLN A 312 -19.08 -10.35 -6.81
CA GLN A 312 -20.32 -9.92 -6.16
C GLN A 312 -20.22 -8.49 -5.65
N SER A 313 -19.03 -8.07 -5.22
CA SER A 313 -18.81 -6.76 -4.58
C SER A 313 -18.94 -5.58 -5.54
N PHE A 314 -18.85 -5.81 -6.85
CA PHE A 314 -19.03 -4.79 -7.87
C PHE A 314 -19.54 -5.43 -9.17
N GLN A 315 -20.40 -4.72 -9.89
CA GLN A 315 -20.88 -5.14 -11.21
C GLN A 315 -20.50 -4.09 -12.24
N LEU A 316 -19.69 -4.48 -13.23
CA LEU A 316 -19.35 -3.64 -14.37
C LEU A 316 -20.06 -4.17 -15.60
N GLN A 317 -20.84 -3.32 -16.27
CA GLN A 317 -21.30 -3.60 -17.63
C GLN A 317 -20.15 -3.31 -18.58
N LEU A 318 -19.48 -4.35 -19.05
CA LEU A 318 -18.36 -4.23 -19.99
C LEU A 318 -18.83 -4.58 -21.40
N ARG A 319 -18.47 -3.77 -22.39
CA ARG A 319 -18.54 -4.13 -23.81
C ARG A 319 -17.13 -4.27 -24.36
N LEU A 320 -16.78 -5.47 -24.80
CA LEU A 320 -15.49 -5.76 -25.42
C LEU A 320 -15.47 -5.25 -26.87
N ASP A 321 -14.68 -4.21 -27.13
CA ASP A 321 -14.50 -3.69 -28.49
C ASP A 321 -13.62 -4.60 -29.38
N ASN A 322 -12.85 -5.53 -28.79
CA ASN A 322 -11.85 -6.34 -29.51
C ASN A 322 -11.81 -7.82 -29.08
N LYS A 323 -12.90 -8.58 -29.27
CA LYS A 323 -12.96 -10.03 -28.97
C LYS A 323 -11.84 -10.86 -29.62
N LYS A 324 -11.32 -10.45 -30.79
CA LYS A 324 -10.25 -11.14 -31.54
C LYS A 324 -8.93 -11.31 -30.77
N LYS A 325 -8.58 -10.40 -29.86
CA LYS A 325 -7.34 -10.49 -29.07
C LYS A 325 -7.39 -11.55 -27.96
N LEU A 326 -8.57 -12.13 -27.71
CA LEU A 326 -8.83 -13.06 -26.62
C LEU A 326 -9.22 -14.45 -27.12
N GLU A 327 -9.10 -14.70 -28.44
CA GLU A 327 -9.43 -16.01 -29.05
C GLU A 327 -8.47 -17.13 -28.58
N THR A 328 -7.26 -16.78 -28.13
CA THR A 328 -6.23 -17.73 -27.67
C THR A 328 -6.24 -17.95 -26.15
N ILE A 329 -7.21 -17.42 -25.41
CA ILE A 329 -7.15 -17.39 -23.93
C ILE A 329 -7.05 -18.80 -23.31
N GLU A 330 -7.71 -19.80 -23.90
CA GLU A 330 -7.62 -21.19 -23.43
C GLU A 330 -6.21 -21.78 -23.67
N GLU A 331 -5.60 -21.48 -24.82
CA GLU A 331 -4.22 -21.87 -25.14
C GLU A 331 -3.20 -21.15 -24.23
N ASP A 332 -3.45 -19.88 -23.93
CA ASP A 332 -2.64 -19.08 -23.00
C ASP A 332 -2.71 -19.65 -21.58
N ILE A 333 -3.91 -20.01 -21.09
CA ILE A 333 -4.09 -20.69 -19.79
C ILE A 333 -3.33 -22.01 -19.77
N LYS A 334 -3.44 -22.83 -20.82
CA LYS A 334 -2.75 -24.12 -20.90
C LYS A 334 -1.23 -23.95 -20.89
N SER A 335 -0.70 -23.02 -21.68
CA SER A 335 0.73 -22.74 -21.77
C SER A 335 1.27 -22.18 -20.45
N HIS A 336 0.50 -21.32 -19.79
CA HIS A 336 0.86 -20.74 -18.51
C HIS A 336 0.80 -21.76 -17.36
N LYS A 337 -0.14 -22.70 -17.40
CA LYS A 337 -0.20 -23.82 -16.44
C LYS A 337 1.02 -24.71 -16.56
N GLU A 338 1.41 -25.04 -17.78
CA GLU A 338 2.63 -25.80 -18.04
C GLU A 338 3.90 -25.06 -17.54
N LEU A 339 3.95 -23.73 -17.68
CA LEU A 339 5.02 -22.93 -17.11
C LEU A 339 5.05 -23.02 -15.58
N ILE A 340 3.89 -22.92 -14.91
CA ILE A 340 3.78 -23.09 -13.46
C ILE A 340 4.28 -24.47 -13.04
N ASP A 341 3.88 -25.53 -13.73
CA ASP A 341 4.30 -26.89 -13.41
C ASP A 341 5.83 -27.04 -13.50
N VAL A 342 6.46 -26.51 -14.55
CA VAL A 342 7.91 -26.60 -14.75
C VAL A 342 8.68 -25.71 -13.74
N CYS A 343 8.18 -24.51 -13.45
CA CYS A 343 8.76 -23.65 -12.41
C CYS A 343 8.67 -24.31 -11.02
N SER A 344 7.55 -24.99 -10.73
CA SER A 344 7.35 -25.70 -9.47
C SER A 344 8.31 -26.87 -9.29
N GLN A 345 8.66 -27.59 -10.38
CA GLN A 345 9.67 -28.67 -10.35
C GLN A 345 11.05 -28.19 -9.89
N ILE A 346 11.42 -26.94 -10.24
CA ILE A 346 12.66 -26.31 -9.78
C ILE A 346 12.49 -25.48 -8.51
N GLY A 347 11.30 -25.52 -7.90
CA GLY A 347 10.98 -24.86 -6.63
C GLY A 347 10.63 -23.38 -6.71
N ILE A 348 10.47 -22.80 -7.90
CA ILE A 348 9.99 -21.41 -8.01
C ILE A 348 8.49 -21.40 -7.72
N ASN A 349 8.11 -20.84 -6.57
CA ASN A 349 6.73 -20.73 -6.14
C ASN A 349 5.90 -19.87 -7.11
N GLU A 350 4.63 -20.21 -7.33
CA GLU A 350 3.75 -19.43 -8.21
C GLU A 350 3.56 -17.97 -7.76
N ASN A 351 3.74 -17.69 -6.47
CA ASN A 351 3.67 -16.37 -5.87
C ASN A 351 5.02 -15.65 -5.83
N TYR A 352 6.08 -16.24 -6.39
CA TYR A 352 7.37 -15.56 -6.55
C TYR A 352 7.20 -14.28 -7.37
N VAL A 353 7.69 -13.16 -6.83
CA VAL A 353 7.60 -11.84 -7.45
C VAL A 353 8.82 -11.62 -8.35
N PHE A 354 8.61 -11.67 -9.66
CA PHE A 354 9.68 -11.42 -10.62
C PHE A 354 10.05 -9.94 -10.67
N ASN A 355 11.34 -9.67 -10.94
CA ASN A 355 11.82 -8.31 -11.08
C ASN A 355 11.12 -7.61 -12.27
N LYS A 356 10.71 -6.35 -12.08
CA LYS A 356 10.03 -5.54 -13.11
C LYS A 356 10.87 -5.38 -14.39
N ASP A 357 12.19 -5.40 -14.28
CA ASP A 357 13.13 -5.19 -15.38
C ASP A 357 13.55 -6.52 -16.06
N GLU A 358 13.02 -7.66 -15.59
CA GLU A 358 13.32 -8.99 -16.14
C GLU A 358 12.79 -9.19 -17.56
N ASN A 359 13.56 -9.89 -18.39
CA ASN A 359 13.09 -10.39 -19.69
C ASN A 359 12.38 -11.74 -19.51
N LEU A 360 11.13 -11.68 -19.05
CA LEU A 360 10.30 -12.85 -18.75
C LEU A 360 10.18 -13.81 -19.94
N SER A 361 10.06 -13.29 -21.16
CA SER A 361 9.98 -14.13 -22.36
C SER A 361 11.25 -14.97 -22.56
N SER A 362 12.42 -14.38 -22.37
CA SER A 362 13.69 -15.13 -22.47
C SER A 362 13.83 -16.13 -21.32
N LEU A 363 13.56 -15.69 -20.09
CA LEU A 363 13.63 -16.49 -18.88
C LEU A 363 12.75 -17.75 -18.99
N PHE A 364 11.46 -17.58 -19.27
CA PHE A 364 10.50 -18.68 -19.33
C PHE A 364 10.79 -19.65 -20.49
N ASN A 365 11.19 -19.13 -21.66
CA ASN A 365 11.66 -19.99 -22.75
C ASN A 365 12.91 -20.79 -22.37
N GLY A 366 13.84 -20.18 -21.62
CA GLY A 366 15.01 -20.84 -21.06
C GLY A 366 14.63 -21.96 -20.11
N ILE A 367 13.78 -21.67 -19.12
CA ILE A 367 13.27 -22.64 -18.14
C ILE A 367 12.63 -23.85 -18.82
N ILE A 368 11.72 -23.63 -19.79
CA ILE A 368 11.07 -24.71 -20.52
C ILE A 368 12.08 -25.55 -21.32
N LYS A 369 13.04 -24.92 -22.03
CA LYS A 369 14.06 -25.68 -22.78
C LYS A 369 14.95 -26.51 -21.86
N VAL A 370 15.43 -25.92 -20.77
CA VAL A 370 16.36 -26.56 -19.86
C VAL A 370 15.68 -27.67 -19.08
N PHE A 371 14.61 -27.38 -18.35
CA PHE A 371 14.06 -28.31 -17.36
C PHE A 371 12.99 -29.23 -17.95
N LYS A 372 12.08 -28.72 -18.77
CA LYS A 372 11.05 -29.56 -19.41
C LYS A 372 11.63 -30.43 -20.53
N LYS A 373 12.43 -29.84 -21.43
CA LYS A 373 13.05 -30.56 -22.56
C LYS A 373 14.41 -31.20 -22.22
N LYS A 374 14.84 -31.12 -20.95
CA LYS A 374 16.11 -31.66 -20.43
C LYS A 374 17.35 -31.22 -21.23
N GLN A 375 17.34 -30.01 -21.79
CA GLN A 375 18.46 -29.46 -22.55
C GLN A 375 19.50 -28.81 -21.63
N TYR A 376 20.00 -29.55 -20.65
CA TYR A 376 20.88 -29.01 -19.60
C TYR A 376 22.19 -28.43 -20.12
N LYS A 377 22.62 -28.80 -21.32
CA LYS A 377 23.77 -28.18 -22.03
C LYS A 377 23.64 -26.67 -22.26
N LEU A 378 22.44 -26.11 -22.11
CA LEU A 378 22.19 -24.67 -22.20
C LEU A 378 22.52 -23.93 -20.90
N LEU A 379 22.73 -24.66 -19.79
CA LEU A 379 23.14 -24.06 -18.53
C LEU A 379 24.61 -23.68 -18.57
N ASN A 380 24.93 -22.45 -18.15
CA ASN A 380 26.30 -21.98 -18.02
C ASN A 380 26.85 -22.37 -16.64
N ILE A 381 27.25 -23.63 -16.47
CA ILE A 381 27.83 -24.16 -15.23
C ILE A 381 29.35 -24.23 -15.38
N ASN A 382 30.08 -23.61 -14.43
CA ASN A 382 31.53 -23.67 -14.38
C ASN A 382 32.01 -25.13 -14.17
N ASN A 383 33.04 -25.55 -14.91
CA ASN A 383 33.48 -26.94 -15.16
C ASN A 383 32.62 -27.68 -16.20
N GLN A 384 32.71 -27.19 -17.44
CA GLN A 384 32.30 -27.90 -18.65
C GLN A 384 32.91 -29.30 -18.66
N GLU A 385 32.08 -30.34 -18.46
CA GLU A 385 31.99 -31.47 -19.40
C GLU A 385 30.86 -32.46 -19.04
N LYS A 386 30.51 -32.66 -17.76
CA LYS A 386 29.35 -33.49 -17.35
C LYS A 386 28.73 -33.03 -16.03
N LEU A 387 27.40 -33.08 -15.94
CA LEU A 387 26.68 -32.92 -14.67
C LEU A 387 27.02 -34.09 -13.76
N GLU A 388 27.61 -33.80 -12.61
CA GLU A 388 27.94 -34.81 -11.60
C GLU A 388 26.71 -35.15 -10.76
N ASN A 389 26.53 -36.45 -10.51
CA ASN A 389 25.48 -36.99 -9.66
C ASN A 389 25.71 -36.57 -8.20
N MET A 390 24.63 -36.30 -7.47
CA MET A 390 24.62 -35.82 -6.07
C MET A 390 25.36 -34.49 -5.87
N ARG A 391 25.45 -33.64 -6.90
CA ARG A 391 26.10 -32.33 -6.80
C ARG A 391 25.10 -31.19 -6.73
N LEU A 392 25.34 -30.24 -5.82
CA LEU A 392 24.61 -28.98 -5.68
C LEU A 392 25.10 -27.95 -6.69
N TYR A 393 24.16 -27.32 -7.40
CA TYR A 393 24.43 -26.25 -8.35
C TYR A 393 23.61 -25.00 -7.98
N ALA A 394 24.29 -23.86 -7.89
CA ALA A 394 23.65 -22.55 -7.94
C ALA A 394 23.59 -22.09 -9.39
N ILE A 395 22.38 -22.02 -9.94
CA ILE A 395 22.12 -21.76 -11.35
C ILE A 395 21.47 -20.39 -11.49
N ASN A 396 22.14 -19.47 -12.17
CA ASN A 396 21.55 -18.19 -12.58
C ASN A 396 20.74 -18.42 -13.86
N LEU A 397 19.41 -18.31 -13.77
CA LEU A 397 18.50 -18.39 -14.92
C LEU A 397 18.41 -17.05 -15.65
N SER A 398 18.70 -15.96 -14.95
CA SER A 398 18.82 -14.59 -15.45
C SER A 398 19.68 -13.75 -14.49
N ASP A 399 19.80 -12.45 -14.74
CA ASP A 399 20.45 -11.50 -13.84
C ASP A 399 19.71 -11.32 -12.50
N TYR A 400 18.43 -11.71 -12.42
CA TYR A 400 17.58 -11.52 -11.24
C TYR A 400 17.10 -12.82 -10.60
N VAL A 401 17.17 -13.95 -11.32
CA VAL A 401 16.65 -15.24 -10.87
C VAL A 401 17.78 -16.24 -10.75
N ARG A 402 18.12 -16.58 -9.51
CA ARG A 402 19.03 -17.68 -9.16
C ARG A 402 18.24 -18.78 -8.47
N VAL A 403 18.52 -20.04 -8.81
CA VAL A 403 17.95 -21.22 -8.13
C VAL A 403 19.06 -22.15 -7.67
N ARG A 404 18.84 -22.86 -6.57
CA ARG A 404 19.72 -23.97 -6.15
C ARG A 404 19.06 -25.31 -6.37
N LEU A 405 19.73 -26.16 -7.13
CA LEU A 405 19.24 -27.48 -7.51
C LEU A 405 20.31 -28.53 -7.28
N VAL A 406 19.91 -29.74 -6.92
CA VAL A 406 20.83 -30.89 -6.89
C VAL A 406 20.58 -31.74 -8.12
N PHE A 407 21.65 -32.13 -8.81
CA PHE A 407 21.55 -33.08 -9.91
C PHE A 407 21.69 -34.51 -9.38
N THR A 408 20.64 -35.32 -9.52
CA THR A 408 20.64 -36.73 -9.10
C THR A 408 19.71 -37.56 -9.98
N GLY A 409 20.13 -38.78 -10.33
CA GLY A 409 19.30 -39.68 -11.16
C GLY A 409 18.87 -39.07 -12.49
N ASP A 410 19.81 -38.39 -13.18
CA ASP A 410 19.62 -37.66 -14.45
C ASP A 410 18.61 -36.50 -14.43
N ASN A 411 18.22 -36.04 -13.24
CA ASN A 411 17.29 -34.92 -13.08
C ASN A 411 17.79 -33.91 -12.04
N PHE A 412 17.32 -32.67 -12.18
CA PHE A 412 17.47 -31.68 -11.13
C PHE A 412 16.31 -31.81 -10.14
N ILE A 413 16.64 -31.82 -8.85
CA ILE A 413 15.69 -31.72 -7.75
C ILE A 413 15.87 -30.36 -7.05
N ASN A 414 14.75 -29.79 -6.59
CA ASN A 414 14.79 -28.55 -5.81
C ASN A 414 15.58 -28.76 -4.50
N PHE A 415 16.62 -27.95 -4.27
CA PHE A 415 17.42 -28.02 -3.05
C PHE A 415 16.65 -27.62 -1.79
N TYR A 416 15.48 -26.98 -1.92
CA TYR A 416 14.60 -26.63 -0.82
C TYR A 416 13.30 -27.43 -0.91
N SER A 417 13.40 -28.76 -0.95
CA SER A 417 12.24 -29.66 -1.02
C SER A 417 12.30 -30.81 -0.02
N ASN A 418 11.15 -31.44 0.24
CA ASN A 418 11.10 -32.68 1.03
C ASN A 418 11.87 -33.83 0.35
N GLU A 419 11.87 -33.86 -0.99
CA GLU A 419 12.58 -34.87 -1.77
C GLU A 419 14.08 -34.85 -1.44
N VAL A 420 14.73 -33.68 -1.48
CA VAL A 420 16.18 -33.58 -1.23
C VAL A 420 16.60 -34.02 0.18
N LEU A 421 15.75 -33.77 1.19
CA LEU A 421 16.00 -34.18 2.58
C LEU A 421 16.06 -35.70 2.74
N THR A 422 15.42 -36.44 1.83
CA THR A 422 15.42 -37.91 1.79
C THR A 422 16.43 -38.48 0.81
N THR A 423 16.69 -37.80 -0.31
CA THR A 423 17.56 -38.32 -1.37
C THR A 423 19.04 -38.19 -1.05
N ILE A 424 19.46 -37.07 -0.47
CA ILE A 424 20.88 -36.81 -0.14
C ILE A 424 21.13 -37.12 1.32
N GLY A 425 20.27 -36.56 2.20
CA GLY A 425 20.53 -36.53 3.64
C GLY A 425 21.82 -35.77 3.99
N GLY A 426 22.00 -35.40 5.25
CA GLY A 426 23.29 -34.89 5.71
C GLY A 426 23.86 -35.85 6.75
N LEU A 427 25.05 -36.37 6.49
CA LEU A 427 25.77 -37.27 7.38
C LEU A 427 27.14 -36.68 7.71
N LEU A 428 27.44 -36.62 8.99
CA LEU A 428 28.70 -36.11 9.52
C LEU A 428 29.37 -37.19 10.39
N PRO A 429 30.64 -37.56 10.15
CA PRO A 429 31.35 -38.52 10.99
C PRO A 429 31.39 -38.11 12.47
N LYS A 430 31.26 -39.07 13.40
CA LYS A 430 31.24 -38.85 14.86
C LYS A 430 32.61 -38.60 15.50
N THR A 431 33.70 -38.99 14.85
CA THR A 431 35.09 -38.84 15.31
C THR A 431 36.02 -38.69 14.11
N ASP A 432 37.22 -38.14 14.34
CA ASP A 432 38.34 -38.17 13.38
C ASP A 432 38.66 -39.63 13.06
N LEU A 433 38.03 -40.18 12.03
CA LEU A 433 38.57 -41.31 11.32
C LEU A 433 39.93 -40.83 10.81
N LEU A 434 40.98 -41.21 11.54
CA LEU A 434 42.33 -41.30 11.03
C LEU A 434 42.20 -41.77 9.58
N ARG A 435 42.65 -40.92 8.67
CA ARG A 435 42.97 -41.30 7.29
C ARG A 435 44.14 -42.28 7.32
N GLU A 436 44.01 -43.37 8.05
CA GLU A 436 44.86 -44.56 7.95
C GLU A 436 44.14 -45.52 7.02
N HIS A 437 44.04 -45.13 5.76
CA HIS A 437 44.11 -46.03 4.61
C HIS A 437 44.23 -45.16 3.36
N ASP A 438 45.46 -44.70 3.12
CA ASP A 438 45.93 -44.51 1.75
C ASP A 438 45.71 -45.81 0.98
N GLN A 439 45.15 -45.68 -0.23
CA GLN A 439 44.86 -46.69 -1.27
C GLN A 439 43.39 -47.10 -1.46
N ASP A 440 42.48 -46.11 -1.59
CA ASP A 440 41.56 -45.98 -2.74
C ASP A 440 40.57 -44.85 -2.43
N ASP A 441 40.57 -43.78 -3.23
CA ASP A 441 39.63 -42.64 -3.16
C ASP A 441 38.19 -43.03 -3.57
N LYS A 442 37.63 -44.09 -2.99
CA LYS A 442 36.25 -44.50 -3.19
C LYS A 442 35.50 -44.43 -1.88
N ILE A 443 34.72 -43.36 -1.73
CA ILE A 443 33.60 -43.30 -0.79
C ILE A 443 32.79 -44.61 -0.95
N PRO A 444 32.49 -45.34 0.14
CA PRO A 444 31.77 -46.61 0.04
C PRO A 444 30.46 -46.43 -0.74
N VAL A 445 30.24 -47.29 -1.74
CA VAL A 445 29.07 -47.24 -2.66
C VAL A 445 27.74 -47.53 -1.92
N SER A 446 27.79 -47.96 -0.66
CA SER A 446 26.63 -48.14 0.20
C SER A 446 27.01 -47.91 1.67
N LEU A 447 26.18 -47.16 2.39
CA LEU A 447 26.27 -47.03 3.86
C LEU A 447 26.02 -48.40 4.50
N PRO A 448 26.85 -48.84 5.46
CA PRO A 448 26.61 -50.09 6.19
C PRO A 448 25.35 -49.99 7.06
N ASP A 449 24.72 -51.12 7.39
CA ASP A 449 23.46 -51.15 8.17
C ASP A 449 23.58 -50.46 9.55
N ASN A 450 24.79 -50.41 10.11
CA ASN A 450 25.11 -49.74 11.37
C ASN A 450 25.76 -48.36 11.17
N TRP A 451 25.47 -47.66 10.07
CA TRP A 451 26.04 -46.33 9.80
C TRP A 451 25.77 -45.33 10.92
N GLU A 452 24.65 -45.48 11.64
CA GLU A 452 24.31 -44.63 12.79
C GLU A 452 25.37 -44.70 13.89
N ASP A 453 26.18 -45.75 13.99
CA ASP A 453 27.29 -45.83 14.96
C ASP A 453 28.44 -44.90 14.58
N TYR A 454 28.62 -44.62 13.29
CA TYR A 454 29.76 -43.88 12.74
C TYR A 454 29.43 -42.43 12.35
N TYR A 455 28.17 -42.15 12.00
CA TYR A 455 27.74 -40.83 11.54
C TYR A 455 26.61 -40.25 12.41
N GLN A 456 26.54 -38.93 12.45
CA GLN A 456 25.42 -38.16 12.96
C GLN A 456 24.65 -37.59 11.79
N ARG A 457 23.33 -37.51 11.93
CA ARG A 457 22.49 -36.78 10.99
C ARG A 457 22.69 -35.30 11.19
N VAL A 458 22.94 -34.58 10.10
CA VAL A 458 23.06 -33.13 10.10
C VAL A 458 22.16 -32.54 9.03
N SER A 459 21.54 -31.39 9.32
CA SER A 459 20.86 -30.64 8.27
C SER A 459 21.83 -30.33 7.13
N ILE A 460 21.41 -30.61 5.90
CA ILE A 460 22.18 -30.26 4.69
C ILE A 460 22.37 -28.74 4.52
N TYR A 461 21.62 -27.93 5.27
CA TYR A 461 21.73 -26.47 5.27
C TYR A 461 22.66 -25.93 6.35
N SER A 462 23.09 -26.74 7.35
CA SER A 462 23.99 -26.28 8.42
C SER A 462 25.32 -25.72 7.90
N ALA A 463 25.82 -26.22 6.77
CA ALA A 463 27.05 -25.77 6.14
C ALA A 463 26.84 -24.63 5.12
N GLN A 464 25.60 -24.18 4.93
CA GLN A 464 25.26 -23.16 3.93
C GLN A 464 25.16 -21.78 4.58
N ASN A 465 25.60 -20.75 3.85
CA ASN A 465 25.41 -19.37 4.28
C ASN A 465 23.93 -18.98 4.06
N VAL A 466 23.24 -18.63 5.15
CA VAL A 466 21.81 -18.29 5.14
C VAL A 466 21.48 -17.07 4.28
N GLU A 467 22.35 -16.04 4.25
CA GLU A 467 22.16 -14.88 3.38
C GLU A 467 22.25 -15.25 1.90
N GLU A 468 23.15 -16.16 1.54
CA GLU A 468 23.27 -16.66 0.18
C GLU A 468 22.10 -17.57 -0.21
N MET A 469 21.55 -18.35 0.72
CA MET A 469 20.35 -19.14 0.44
C MET A 469 19.11 -18.26 0.25
N ALA A 470 18.94 -17.24 1.09
CA ALA A 470 17.77 -16.36 1.05
C ALA A 470 17.64 -15.55 -0.26
N LYS A 471 18.71 -15.46 -1.06
CA LYS A 471 18.72 -14.83 -2.39
C LYS A 471 18.11 -15.70 -3.49
N ASP A 472 17.94 -16.99 -3.26
CA ASP A 472 17.48 -17.92 -4.29
C ASP A 472 15.96 -17.83 -4.48
N ALA A 473 15.53 -17.83 -5.74
CA ALA A 473 14.12 -17.75 -6.11
C ALA A 473 13.31 -18.98 -5.67
N ASN A 474 13.98 -20.09 -5.39
CA ASN A 474 13.37 -21.32 -4.88
C ASN A 474 13.61 -21.56 -3.39
N PHE A 475 14.13 -20.57 -2.65
CA PHE A 475 14.36 -20.70 -1.21
C PHE A 475 13.05 -20.92 -0.44
N ASP A 476 13.04 -21.95 0.42
CA ASP A 476 11.91 -22.27 1.31
C ASP A 476 12.41 -22.45 2.74
N PHE A 477 12.05 -21.49 3.61
CA PHE A 477 12.44 -21.51 5.02
C PHE A 477 11.80 -22.67 5.79
N GLU A 478 10.58 -23.08 5.47
CA GLU A 478 9.91 -24.16 6.21
C GLU A 478 10.59 -25.50 5.94
N ILE A 479 11.14 -25.70 4.74
CA ILE A 479 11.98 -26.86 4.46
C ILE A 479 13.32 -26.79 5.20
N VAL A 480 13.94 -25.61 5.28
CA VAL A 480 15.15 -25.42 6.10
C VAL A 480 14.86 -25.75 7.56
N LYS A 481 13.77 -25.24 8.14
CA LYS A 481 13.33 -25.54 9.50
C LYS A 481 13.07 -27.04 9.69
N LEU A 482 12.34 -27.67 8.76
CA LEU A 482 12.03 -29.11 8.80
C LEU A 482 13.28 -29.99 8.82
N SER A 483 14.35 -29.56 8.16
CA SER A 483 15.63 -30.29 8.15
C SER A 483 16.29 -30.41 9.53
N PHE A 484 15.89 -29.59 10.50
CA PHE A 484 16.37 -29.66 11.89
C PHE A 484 15.48 -30.52 12.79
N SER A 485 14.47 -31.20 12.24
CA SER A 485 13.69 -32.21 12.98
C SER A 485 14.55 -33.43 13.31
N ASP A 486 14.19 -34.17 14.36
CA ASP A 486 14.93 -35.37 14.82
C ASP A 486 15.06 -36.47 13.75
N LYS A 487 14.24 -36.42 12.70
CA LYS A 487 14.35 -37.31 11.53
C LYS A 487 15.59 -37.01 10.68
N HIS A 488 15.97 -35.74 10.58
CA HIS A 488 16.97 -35.24 9.63
C HIS A 488 18.22 -34.66 10.31
N HIS A 489 18.16 -34.37 11.60
CA HIS A 489 19.25 -33.76 12.35
C HIS A 489 19.34 -34.29 13.77
N ASP A 490 20.52 -34.74 14.17
CA ASP A 490 20.83 -35.03 15.55
C ASP A 490 21.23 -33.73 16.24
N ILE A 491 20.44 -33.28 17.21
CA ILE A 491 20.63 -31.99 17.90
C ILE A 491 21.99 -31.85 18.61
N LYS A 492 22.70 -32.96 18.83
CA LYS A 492 24.04 -33.00 19.44
C LYS A 492 25.18 -32.71 18.46
N ALA A 493 24.87 -32.56 17.17
CA ALA A 493 25.89 -32.25 16.18
C ALA A 493 26.55 -30.92 16.51
N HIS A 494 27.88 -30.87 16.45
CA HIS A 494 28.64 -29.65 16.78
C HIS A 494 28.21 -28.44 15.94
N LEU A 495 27.64 -28.67 14.75
CA LEU A 495 27.14 -27.63 13.86
C LEU A 495 25.84 -26.97 14.36
N THR A 496 25.08 -27.58 15.27
CA THR A 496 23.77 -27.07 15.72
C THR A 496 23.89 -25.68 16.33
N ILE A 497 24.81 -25.50 17.28
CA ILE A 497 24.98 -24.22 17.99
C ILE A 497 25.53 -23.15 17.04
N ASN A 498 26.54 -23.47 16.24
CA ASN A 498 27.07 -22.53 15.23
C ASN A 498 26.00 -22.11 14.21
N THR A 499 25.15 -23.04 13.78
CA THR A 499 24.03 -22.73 12.88
C THR A 499 23.01 -21.79 13.56
N SER A 500 22.75 -22.00 14.86
CA SER A 500 21.87 -21.09 15.62
C SER A 500 22.43 -19.67 15.68
N LEU A 501 23.74 -19.50 15.88
CA LEU A 501 24.40 -18.19 15.87
C LEU A 501 24.24 -17.49 14.52
N ASN A 502 24.40 -18.22 13.41
CA ASN A 502 24.19 -17.69 12.07
C ASN A 502 22.76 -17.15 11.86
N TYR A 503 21.75 -17.82 12.44
CA TYR A 503 20.36 -17.36 12.37
C TYR A 503 20.07 -16.14 13.25
N ILE A 504 20.71 -16.02 14.42
CA ILE A 504 20.62 -14.79 15.23
C ILE A 504 21.29 -13.62 14.49
N ASN A 505 22.44 -13.84 13.85
CA ASN A 505 23.10 -12.82 13.03
C ASN A 505 22.23 -12.38 11.83
N TYR A 506 21.59 -13.34 11.15
CA TYR A 506 20.65 -13.03 10.08
C TYR A 506 19.49 -12.15 10.60
N TYR A 507 18.94 -12.48 11.77
CA TYR A 507 17.92 -11.65 12.41
C TYR A 507 18.43 -10.24 12.72
N ASN A 508 19.62 -10.09 13.29
CA ASN A 508 20.17 -8.77 13.63
C ASN A 508 20.29 -7.85 12.41
N LYS A 509 20.47 -8.41 11.21
CA LYS A 509 20.60 -7.65 9.96
C LYS A 509 19.28 -7.41 9.22
N PHE A 510 18.38 -8.37 9.23
CA PHE A 510 17.16 -8.34 8.39
C PHE A 510 15.84 -8.28 9.19
N HIS A 511 15.89 -8.48 10.51
CA HIS A 511 14.76 -8.46 11.44
C HIS A 511 13.62 -9.44 11.10
N ASP A 512 13.96 -10.61 10.55
CA ASP A 512 13.00 -11.68 10.26
C ASP A 512 12.89 -12.66 11.44
N GLU A 513 11.87 -12.48 12.27
CA GLU A 513 11.62 -13.20 13.53
C GLU A 513 11.67 -14.73 13.40
N LYS A 514 11.29 -15.29 12.24
CA LYS A 514 11.25 -16.74 12.06
C LYS A 514 12.63 -17.41 12.24
N TYR A 515 13.71 -16.69 11.92
CA TYR A 515 15.08 -17.17 12.12
C TYR A 515 15.49 -17.12 13.59
N LEU A 516 15.08 -16.08 14.31
CA LEU A 516 15.32 -15.95 15.75
C LEU A 516 14.57 -17.04 16.52
N ASP A 517 13.34 -17.35 16.12
CA ASP A 517 12.55 -18.44 16.69
C ASP A 517 13.17 -19.81 16.42
N LEU A 518 13.69 -20.06 15.21
CA LEU A 518 14.41 -21.29 14.92
C LEU A 518 15.71 -21.39 15.72
N ALA A 519 16.46 -20.30 15.87
CA ALA A 519 17.66 -20.28 16.72
C ALA A 519 17.33 -20.62 18.18
N LEU A 520 16.23 -20.06 18.70
CA LEU A 520 15.75 -20.34 20.05
C LEU A 520 15.39 -21.82 20.24
N ASP A 521 14.60 -22.38 19.31
CA ASP A 521 14.23 -23.80 19.32
C ASP A 521 15.46 -24.72 19.31
N LEU A 522 16.46 -24.43 18.47
CA LEU A 522 17.68 -25.22 18.40
C LEU A 522 18.46 -25.21 19.72
N ASN A 523 18.64 -24.04 20.34
CA ASN A 523 19.36 -23.94 21.61
C ASN A 523 18.58 -24.62 22.76
N GLN A 524 17.25 -24.47 22.81
CA GLN A 524 16.40 -25.11 23.83
C GLN A 524 16.41 -26.64 23.71
N ARG A 525 16.22 -27.17 22.51
CA ARG A 525 16.29 -28.62 22.26
C ARG A 525 17.68 -29.18 22.57
N HIS A 526 18.74 -28.45 22.23
CA HIS A 526 20.10 -28.84 22.58
C HIS A 526 20.29 -28.90 24.10
N LEU A 527 19.92 -27.84 24.82
CA LEU A 527 20.04 -27.75 26.28
C LEU A 527 19.22 -28.81 27.01
N SER A 528 18.05 -29.19 26.48
CA SER A 528 17.23 -30.28 27.05
C SER A 528 17.94 -31.64 27.12
N LYS A 529 18.95 -31.87 26.25
CA LYS A 529 19.76 -33.10 26.24
C LYS A 529 21.11 -32.90 26.93
N PHE A 530 21.64 -31.69 26.94
CA PHE A 530 22.96 -31.32 27.48
C PHE A 530 22.84 -30.19 28.49
N LEU A 531 22.26 -30.49 29.66
CA LEU A 531 21.87 -29.50 30.68
C LEU A 531 23.02 -28.65 31.24
N THR A 532 24.26 -29.14 31.10
CA THR A 532 25.47 -28.51 31.67
C THR A 532 26.22 -27.61 30.69
N GLU A 533 25.76 -27.49 29.44
CA GLU A 533 26.45 -26.64 28.46
C GLU A 533 26.06 -25.17 28.61
N ASP A 534 27.08 -24.31 28.69
CA ASP A 534 26.92 -22.89 28.97
C ASP A 534 26.56 -22.06 27.71
N ILE A 535 27.12 -22.41 26.54
CA ILE A 535 26.90 -21.64 25.29
C ILE A 535 25.42 -21.62 24.87
N PRO A 536 24.67 -22.74 24.85
CA PRO A 536 23.26 -22.70 24.48
C PRO A 536 22.42 -21.83 25.44
N LYS A 537 22.75 -21.81 26.74
CA LYS A 537 22.10 -20.94 27.72
C LYS A 537 22.38 -19.46 27.43
N VAL A 538 23.63 -19.11 27.18
CA VAL A 538 24.04 -17.74 26.79
C VAL A 538 23.25 -17.27 25.57
N ASN A 539 23.11 -18.12 24.55
CA ASN A 539 22.33 -17.80 23.35
C ASN A 539 20.84 -17.58 23.65
N ILE A 540 20.23 -18.40 24.52
CA ILE A 540 18.82 -18.25 24.93
C ILE A 540 18.62 -16.90 25.63
N TYR A 541 19.50 -16.53 26.57
CA TYR A 541 19.42 -15.25 27.28
C TYR A 541 19.64 -14.07 26.34
N LEU A 542 20.58 -14.19 25.39
CA LEU A 542 20.79 -13.19 24.36
C LEU A 542 19.52 -12.98 23.52
N ILE A 543 18.90 -14.06 23.03
CA ILE A 543 17.65 -13.97 22.25
C ILE A 543 16.54 -13.29 23.07
N LYS A 544 16.44 -13.58 24.37
CA LYS A 544 15.45 -12.97 25.27
C LYS A 544 15.66 -11.46 25.38
N LEU A 545 16.90 -11.01 25.53
CA LEU A 545 17.26 -9.58 25.54
C LEU A 545 17.00 -8.91 24.18
N ILE A 546 17.34 -9.57 23.08
CA ILE A 546 17.09 -9.08 21.71
C ILE A 546 15.58 -8.82 21.50
N LYS A 547 14.71 -9.71 22.01
CA LYS A 547 13.25 -9.55 21.98
C LYS A 547 12.71 -8.46 22.95
N GLY A 548 13.59 -7.78 23.69
CA GLY A 548 13.24 -6.70 24.62
C GLY A 548 12.71 -7.17 25.99
N TYR A 549 12.87 -8.45 26.32
CA TYR A 549 12.53 -8.96 27.65
C TYR A 549 13.67 -8.74 28.64
N LYS A 550 13.33 -8.66 29.92
CA LYS A 550 14.31 -8.62 31.02
C LYS A 550 14.64 -10.04 31.50
N LEU A 551 15.88 -10.24 31.92
CA LEU A 551 16.32 -11.45 32.60
C LEU A 551 15.81 -11.45 34.05
N SER A 552 15.32 -12.60 34.52
CA SER A 552 14.89 -12.79 35.91
C SER A 552 16.09 -12.83 36.86
N GLU A 553 15.85 -12.69 38.17
CA GLU A 553 16.90 -12.83 39.18
C GLU A 553 17.58 -14.21 39.13
N GLU A 554 16.81 -15.28 38.86
CA GLU A 554 17.32 -16.64 38.71
C GLU A 554 18.21 -16.78 37.46
N GLU A 555 17.82 -16.18 36.33
CA GLU A 555 18.63 -16.20 35.11
C GLU A 555 19.91 -15.37 35.27
N GLN A 556 19.84 -14.24 35.98
CA GLN A 556 21.02 -13.44 36.31
C GLN A 556 21.98 -14.21 37.24
N ALA A 557 21.45 -14.95 38.21
CA ALA A 557 22.25 -15.83 39.06
C ALA A 557 22.93 -16.95 38.25
N ASP A 558 22.21 -17.61 37.33
CA ASP A 558 22.80 -18.63 36.45
C ASP A 558 23.91 -18.03 35.56
N ILE A 559 23.76 -16.80 35.07
CA ILE A 559 24.83 -16.11 34.31
C ILE A 559 26.08 -15.85 35.17
N LEU A 560 25.91 -15.50 36.44
CA LEU A 560 27.02 -15.35 37.38
C LEU A 560 27.71 -16.70 37.63
N ASP A 561 26.95 -17.79 37.78
CA ASP A 561 27.51 -19.13 37.92
C ASP A 561 28.29 -19.55 36.65
N ILE A 562 27.79 -19.20 35.45
CA ILE A 562 28.50 -19.39 34.18
C ILE A 562 29.80 -18.56 34.16
N GLN A 563 29.74 -17.32 34.62
CA GLN A 563 30.90 -16.43 34.68
C GLN A 563 32.00 -17.01 35.60
N ASP A 564 31.65 -17.49 36.79
CA ASP A 564 32.60 -18.11 37.73
C ASP A 564 33.32 -19.33 37.11
N ARG A 565 32.57 -20.15 36.35
CA ARG A 565 33.15 -21.28 35.59
C ARG A 565 34.07 -20.79 34.48
N ALA A 566 33.66 -19.78 33.71
CA ALA A 566 34.44 -19.21 32.62
C ALA A 566 35.76 -18.62 33.11
N GLU A 567 35.73 -17.88 34.22
CA GLU A 567 36.92 -17.31 34.86
C GLU A 567 37.87 -18.40 35.37
N SER A 568 37.33 -19.45 36.00
CA SER A 568 38.10 -20.62 36.46
C SER A 568 38.77 -21.37 35.30
N ALA A 569 38.10 -21.44 34.14
CA ALA A 569 38.62 -22.05 32.92
C ALA A 569 39.48 -21.11 32.07
N THR A 570 39.67 -19.85 32.48
CA THR A 570 40.35 -18.79 31.71
C THR A 570 39.72 -18.49 30.34
N ASP A 571 38.41 -18.78 30.17
CA ASP A 571 37.65 -18.49 28.96
C ASP A 571 37.18 -17.03 28.95
N LYS A 572 38.01 -16.17 28.34
CA LYS A 572 37.71 -14.74 28.20
C LYS A 572 36.52 -14.45 27.29
N THR A 573 36.21 -15.33 26.33
CA THR A 573 35.11 -15.16 25.37
C THR A 573 33.77 -15.36 26.06
N LEU A 574 33.65 -16.43 26.85
CA LEU A 574 32.46 -16.69 27.65
C LEU A 574 32.31 -15.66 28.78
N SER A 575 33.41 -15.25 29.42
CA SER A 575 33.40 -14.17 30.41
C SER A 575 32.90 -12.84 29.81
N PHE A 576 33.34 -12.50 28.59
CA PHE A 576 32.83 -11.33 27.87
C PHE A 576 31.33 -11.46 27.63
N ALA A 577 30.85 -12.62 27.16
CA ALA A 577 29.43 -12.83 26.89
C ALA A 577 28.57 -12.66 28.16
N CYS A 578 28.99 -13.18 29.32
CA CYS A 578 28.30 -12.98 30.58
C CYS A 578 28.18 -11.50 30.97
N GLU A 579 29.27 -10.74 30.87
CA GLU A 579 29.26 -9.29 31.18
C GLU A 579 28.35 -8.49 30.23
N VAL A 580 28.25 -8.92 28.97
CA VAL A 580 27.31 -8.34 27.99
C VAL A 580 25.86 -8.63 28.36
N LEU A 581 25.54 -9.88 28.73
CA LEU A 581 24.19 -10.28 29.15
C LEU A 581 23.74 -9.57 30.44
N LEU A 582 24.68 -9.27 31.34
CA LEU A 582 24.44 -8.49 32.56
C LEU A 582 24.44 -6.96 32.32
N GLU A 583 24.48 -6.52 31.06
CA GLU A 583 24.50 -5.11 30.63
C GLU A 583 25.67 -4.29 31.20
N SER A 584 26.77 -4.96 31.57
CA SER A 584 27.95 -4.39 32.22
C SER A 584 29.00 -3.97 31.17
N LYS A 585 28.67 -2.92 30.41
CA LYS A 585 29.46 -2.45 29.25
C LYS A 585 30.92 -2.15 29.57
N VAL A 586 31.21 -1.54 30.72
CA VAL A 586 32.58 -1.17 31.12
C VAL A 586 33.46 -2.42 31.35
N LYS A 587 32.91 -3.45 31.99
CA LYS A 587 33.66 -4.68 32.24
C LYS A 587 33.82 -5.49 30.96
N ALA A 588 32.75 -5.60 30.15
CA ALA A 588 32.82 -6.22 28.83
C ALA A 588 33.90 -5.58 27.95
N GLN A 589 33.97 -4.25 27.88
CA GLN A 589 35.01 -3.52 27.13
C GLN A 589 36.44 -3.84 27.63
N ARG A 590 36.62 -3.97 28.95
CA ARG A 590 37.92 -4.32 29.54
C ARG A 590 38.35 -5.73 29.14
N ILE A 591 37.43 -6.70 29.19
CA ILE A 591 37.70 -8.08 28.77
C ILE A 591 38.01 -8.10 27.27
N PHE A 592 37.19 -7.46 26.44
CA PHE A 592 37.39 -7.37 25.00
C PHE A 592 38.78 -6.81 24.65
N ASN A 593 39.20 -5.71 25.30
CA ASN A 593 40.51 -5.11 25.05
C ASN A 593 41.68 -6.05 25.41
N SER A 594 41.48 -6.95 26.36
CA SER A 594 42.47 -7.93 26.83
C SER A 594 42.56 -9.22 25.99
N LEU A 595 41.69 -9.37 24.98
CA LEU A 595 41.74 -10.46 24.01
C LEU A 595 42.86 -10.23 22.98
N GLU A 596 43.44 -11.33 22.49
CA GLU A 596 44.37 -11.32 21.36
C GLU A 596 43.63 -10.92 20.07
N ALA A 597 44.38 -10.51 19.04
CA ALA A 597 43.78 -10.01 17.79
C ALA A 597 42.87 -11.05 17.12
N GLU A 598 43.29 -12.31 17.08
CA GLU A 598 42.51 -13.40 16.46
C GLU A 598 41.20 -13.67 17.22
N ASP A 599 41.24 -13.65 18.55
CA ASP A 599 40.04 -13.87 19.38
C ASP A 599 39.05 -12.70 19.27
N LYS A 600 39.56 -11.47 19.11
CA LYS A 600 38.73 -10.29 18.82
C LYS A 600 38.00 -10.46 17.49
N GLU A 601 38.72 -10.82 16.43
CA GLU A 601 38.13 -11.02 15.10
C GLU A 601 37.02 -12.08 15.13
N LYS A 602 37.27 -13.23 15.77
CA LYS A 602 36.24 -14.28 15.93
C LYS A 602 35.04 -13.81 16.75
N LEU A 603 35.27 -13.13 17.87
CA LEU A 603 34.19 -12.65 18.73
C LEU A 603 33.30 -11.62 18.01
N MET A 604 33.88 -10.80 17.14
CA MET A 604 33.14 -9.83 16.31
C MET A 604 32.18 -10.49 15.31
N GLU A 605 32.39 -11.77 14.97
CA GLU A 605 31.46 -12.54 14.14
C GLU A 605 30.25 -13.04 14.93
N PHE A 606 30.29 -13.04 16.27
CA PHE A 606 29.21 -13.58 17.10
C PHE A 606 28.10 -12.56 17.39
N PRO A 607 26.83 -12.99 17.44
CA PRO A 607 25.70 -12.11 17.72
C PRO A 607 25.79 -11.33 19.04
N ILE A 608 26.48 -11.89 20.04
CA ILE A 608 26.69 -11.25 21.34
C ILE A 608 27.49 -9.94 21.22
N TYR A 609 28.42 -9.85 20.27
CA TYR A 609 29.19 -8.63 20.02
C TYR A 609 28.30 -7.53 19.42
N HIS A 610 27.44 -7.88 18.46
CA HIS A 610 26.47 -6.93 17.91
C HIS A 610 25.51 -6.40 18.97
N PHE A 611 25.12 -7.22 19.94
CA PHE A 611 24.32 -6.75 21.08
C PHE A 611 25.12 -5.82 21.99
N TYR A 612 26.39 -6.15 22.27
CA TYR A 612 27.32 -5.30 23.02
C TYR A 612 27.48 -3.90 22.42
N GLU A 613 27.63 -3.78 21.10
CA GLU A 613 27.77 -2.49 20.42
C GLU A 613 26.56 -1.57 20.65
N ASN A 614 25.38 -2.15 20.90
CA ASN A 614 24.13 -1.45 21.12
C ASN A 614 23.82 -1.17 22.61
N LEU A 615 24.62 -1.69 23.55
CA LEU A 615 24.49 -1.35 24.97
C LEU A 615 24.74 0.15 25.16
N ARG A 616 23.98 0.80 26.04
CA ARG A 616 24.14 2.23 26.33
C ARG A 616 25.35 2.48 27.23
#